data_AF-A0A6V8H8X5-F1
#
_entry.id   AF-A0A6V8H8X5-F1
#
_cell.length_a   1.000
_cell.length_b   1.000
_cell.length_c   1.000
_cell.angle_alpha   90.00
_cell.angle_beta   90.00
_cell.angle_gamma   90.00
#
_symmetry.space_group_name_H-M   'P 1'
#
loop_
_entity.id
_entity.type
_entity.pdbx_description
1 polymer ?
#
loop_
_entity_poly.entity_id
_entity_poly.type
_entity_poly.pdbx_seq_one_letter_code
_entity_poly.pdbx_strand_id
1 'polypeptide(L)'
;MSTSQKLQSALPYNGSCHCGFIQYVAVIPLPPVKALSPDQSMPSGARFYNCNCTTCRKMGYFHMRLPDAANQFFVLSPPDLESMSDYRCGSGHVQWLFCPKCGVRCFAAAGPWIKDEISRDLVDKAISPERFEGRERLSVWRMDPAVYLEMKTGYVSINALTIDQDQLHDQSLD
;
A
#
# COMPACT_ATOMS: atom_id res chain seq x y z
N MET A 1 24.05 13.65 26.12
CA MET A 1 22.78 12.92 26.32
C MET A 1 22.49 12.19 25.02
N SER A 2 22.70 10.87 25.00
CA SER A 2 22.52 10.03 23.81
C SER A 2 21.03 9.87 23.53
N THR A 3 20.52 10.58 22.52
CA THR A 3 19.19 10.30 21.95
C THR A 3 19.23 8.90 21.35
N SER A 4 18.65 7.95 22.08
CA SER A 4 18.32 6.61 21.57
C SER A 4 17.50 6.79 20.30
N GLN A 5 18.12 6.58 19.13
CA GLN A 5 17.40 6.44 17.87
C GLN A 5 16.49 5.22 18.04
N LYS A 6 15.18 5.46 18.24
CA LYS A 6 14.18 4.39 18.16
C LYS A 6 14.36 3.73 16.79
N LEU A 7 14.78 2.46 16.81
CA LEU A 7 14.93 1.65 15.60
C LEU A 7 13.60 1.67 14.86
N GLN A 8 13.57 2.20 13.65
CA GLN A 8 12.40 2.12 12.79
C GLN A 8 12.20 0.66 12.42
N SER A 9 11.07 0.08 12.82
CA SER A 9 10.67 -1.26 12.40
C SER A 9 9.76 -1.15 11.19
N ALA A 10 10.14 -1.81 10.09
CA ALA A 10 9.27 -2.01 8.95
C ALA A 10 8.71 -3.43 9.00
N LEU A 11 7.39 -3.55 9.07
CA LEU A 11 6.69 -4.84 9.08
C LEU A 11 5.76 -4.91 7.86
N PRO A 12 5.60 -6.08 7.23
CA PRO A 12 4.58 -6.27 6.22
C PRO A 12 3.20 -6.35 6.89
N TYR A 13 2.19 -5.75 6.25
CA TYR A 13 0.80 -5.80 6.66
C TYR A 13 -0.07 -6.24 5.49
N ASN A 14 -0.97 -7.21 5.71
CA ASN A 14 -1.97 -7.57 4.70
C ASN A 14 -3.12 -6.58 4.72
N GLY A 15 -3.59 -6.25 3.53
CA GLY A 15 -4.82 -5.52 3.35
C GLY A 15 -5.64 -6.08 2.19
N SER A 16 -6.93 -5.82 2.24
CA SER A 16 -7.86 -6.37 1.28
C SER A 16 -9.07 -5.47 1.07
N CYS A 17 -9.76 -5.68 -0.05
CA CYS A 17 -11.16 -5.24 -0.13
C CYS A 17 -12.04 -6.20 0.67
N HIS A 18 -13.25 -5.78 1.05
CA HIS A 18 -14.17 -6.57 1.88
C HIS A 18 -14.38 -8.02 1.41
N CYS A 19 -14.49 -8.25 0.10
CA CYS A 19 -14.74 -9.60 -0.46
C CYS A 19 -13.46 -10.38 -0.79
N GLY A 20 -12.27 -9.86 -0.50
CA GLY A 20 -10.99 -10.49 -0.79
C GLY A 20 -10.58 -10.55 -2.26
N PHE A 21 -11.32 -9.90 -3.18
CA PHE A 21 -10.95 -9.84 -4.59
C PHE A 21 -9.64 -9.07 -4.83
N ILE A 22 -9.53 -7.87 -4.23
CA ILE A 22 -8.28 -7.13 -4.15
C ILE A 22 -7.60 -7.55 -2.85
N GLN A 23 -6.34 -7.96 -2.95
CA GLN A 23 -5.48 -8.28 -1.82
C GLN A 23 -4.10 -7.73 -2.08
N TYR A 24 -3.48 -7.16 -1.06
CA TYR A 24 -2.17 -6.54 -1.17
C TYR A 24 -1.38 -6.70 0.14
N VAL A 25 -0.08 -6.44 0.06
CA VAL A 25 0.77 -6.23 1.24
C VAL A 25 1.41 -4.87 1.15
N ALA A 26 1.47 -4.20 2.30
CA ALA A 26 2.21 -2.97 2.51
C ALA A 26 3.28 -3.20 3.58
N VAL A 27 4.55 -2.93 3.26
CA VAL A 27 5.65 -2.91 4.25
C VAL A 27 5.67 -1.53 4.88
N ILE A 28 5.14 -1.40 6.09
CA ILE A 28 4.89 -0.12 6.74
C ILE A 28 5.99 0.18 7.76
N PRO A 29 6.85 1.19 7.51
CA PRO A 29 7.80 1.67 8.50
C PRO A 29 7.09 2.50 9.59
N LEU A 30 7.23 2.04 10.84
CA LEU A 30 6.72 2.71 12.04
C LEU A 30 7.88 3.18 12.94
N PRO A 31 7.70 4.29 13.70
CA PRO A 31 6.51 5.13 13.75
C PRO A 31 6.32 5.97 12.47
N PRO A 32 5.09 6.43 12.17
CA PRO A 32 4.84 7.29 11.03
C PRO A 32 5.58 8.61 11.15
N VAL A 33 5.86 9.26 10.02
CA VAL A 33 6.41 10.61 10.03
C VAL A 33 5.41 11.57 10.65
N LYS A 34 5.88 12.44 11.55
CA LYS A 34 5.09 13.59 11.99
C LYS A 34 4.86 14.49 10.78
N ALA A 35 3.69 15.15 10.74
CA ALA A 35 3.24 15.96 9.61
C ALA A 35 4.38 16.82 9.06
N LEU A 36 4.85 16.47 7.85
CA LEU A 36 5.93 17.18 7.18
C LEU A 36 5.43 18.58 6.85
N SER A 37 6.26 19.59 7.11
CA SER A 37 6.10 20.87 6.44
C SER A 37 6.16 20.66 4.91
N PRO A 38 5.50 21.51 4.10
CA PRO A 38 5.37 21.30 2.65
C PRO A 38 6.70 21.11 1.90
N ASP A 39 7.81 21.51 2.51
CA ASP A 39 9.18 21.52 2.00
C ASP A 39 10.04 20.31 2.44
N GLN A 40 9.54 19.46 3.34
CA GLN A 40 10.33 18.38 3.92
C GLN A 40 10.26 17.12 3.05
N SER A 41 11.42 16.63 2.60
CA SER A 41 11.54 15.32 1.95
C SER A 41 11.06 14.22 2.92
N MET A 42 10.31 13.24 2.42
CA MET A 42 9.76 12.12 3.21
C MET A 42 10.91 11.33 3.88
N PRO A 43 11.22 11.49 5.19
CA PRO A 43 12.57 11.15 5.62
C PRO A 43 12.82 9.67 5.89
N SER A 44 11.81 8.80 6.00
CA SER A 44 11.99 7.34 6.26
C SER A 44 10.72 6.60 6.71
N GLY A 45 9.66 7.31 7.10
CA GLY A 45 8.45 6.69 7.65
C GLY A 45 7.20 6.87 6.78
N ALA A 46 6.16 6.08 7.05
CA ALA A 46 4.88 6.21 6.38
C ALA A 46 4.16 7.50 6.82
N ARG A 47 3.45 8.16 5.88
CA ARG A 47 2.66 9.37 6.14
C ARG A 47 1.18 9.04 6.06
N PHE A 48 0.45 9.39 7.11
CA PHE A 48 -1.00 9.22 7.21
C PHE A 48 -1.69 10.58 7.23
N TYR A 49 -2.75 10.78 6.43
CA TYR A 49 -3.50 12.03 6.43
C TYR A 49 -4.89 11.89 5.81
N ASN A 50 -5.79 12.81 6.19
CA ASN A 50 -7.08 12.99 5.52
C ASN A 50 -7.02 14.24 4.64
N CYS A 51 -7.24 14.06 3.34
CA CYS A 51 -7.37 15.16 2.40
C CYS A 51 -8.78 15.75 2.48
N ASN A 52 -8.90 17.07 2.41
CA ASN A 52 -10.18 17.79 2.49
C ASN A 52 -10.83 18.06 1.12
N CYS A 53 -10.26 17.58 0.02
CA CYS A 53 -10.87 17.75 -1.30
C CYS A 53 -12.20 16.96 -1.40
N THR A 54 -13.07 17.36 -2.31
CA THR A 54 -14.41 16.76 -2.47
C THR A 54 -14.35 15.25 -2.72
N THR A 55 -13.43 14.80 -3.57
CA THR A 55 -13.28 13.38 -3.93
C THR A 55 -12.88 12.54 -2.73
N CYS A 56 -11.77 12.88 -2.07
CA CYS A 56 -11.26 12.12 -0.91
C CYS A 56 -12.28 12.08 0.22
N ARG A 57 -12.95 13.21 0.50
CA ARG A 57 -13.95 13.28 1.57
C ARG A 57 -15.19 12.45 1.26
N LYS A 58 -15.69 12.47 0.02
CA LYS A 58 -16.84 11.65 -0.41
C LYS A 58 -16.51 10.15 -0.45
N MET A 59 -15.26 9.78 -0.71
CA MET A 59 -14.80 8.40 -0.68
C MET A 59 -14.50 7.89 0.73
N GLY A 60 -14.42 8.77 1.74
CA GLY A 60 -13.94 8.41 3.07
C GLY A 60 -12.48 7.93 3.06
N TYR A 61 -11.65 8.51 2.19
CA TYR A 61 -10.32 8.00 1.91
C TYR A 61 -9.29 8.46 2.94
N PHE A 62 -8.72 7.52 3.70
CA PHE A 62 -7.66 7.80 4.66
C PHE A 62 -6.30 7.48 4.02
N HIS A 63 -5.57 8.51 3.60
CA HIS A 63 -4.34 8.31 2.84
C HIS A 63 -3.21 7.77 3.71
N MET A 64 -2.58 6.69 3.25
CA MET A 64 -1.26 6.22 3.65
C MET A 64 -0.29 6.32 2.47
N ARG A 65 0.86 6.98 2.69
CA ARG A 65 1.97 7.09 1.74
C ARG A 65 3.20 6.40 2.30
N LEU A 66 3.73 5.45 1.56
CA LEU A 66 4.97 4.76 1.90
C LEU A 66 6.17 5.57 1.37
N PRO A 67 7.30 5.60 2.08
CA PRO A 67 8.50 6.31 1.62
C PRO A 67 9.08 5.72 0.33
N ASP A 68 8.92 4.41 0.10
CA ASP A 68 9.33 3.71 -1.13
C ASP A 68 8.24 2.75 -1.60
N ALA A 69 7.18 3.29 -2.21
CA ALA A 69 6.04 2.49 -2.64
C ALA A 69 6.41 1.38 -3.64
N ALA A 70 7.44 1.56 -4.47
CA ALA A 70 7.86 0.56 -5.46
C ALA A 70 8.48 -0.71 -4.82
N ASN A 71 9.04 -0.58 -3.61
CA ASN A 71 9.61 -1.69 -2.84
C ASN A 71 8.84 -2.00 -1.56
N GLN A 72 7.70 -1.34 -1.31
CA GLN A 72 6.93 -1.51 -0.09
C GLN A 72 5.44 -1.74 -0.32
N PHE A 73 4.94 -1.66 -1.56
CA PHE A 73 3.54 -1.95 -1.88
C PHE A 73 3.44 -2.98 -3.00
N PHE A 74 2.74 -4.08 -2.71
CA PHE A 74 2.62 -5.22 -3.59
C PHE A 74 1.17 -5.68 -3.69
N VAL A 75 0.62 -5.69 -4.90
CA VAL A 75 -0.74 -6.20 -5.16
C VAL A 75 -0.64 -7.68 -5.49
N LEU A 76 -1.29 -8.52 -4.69
CA LEU A 76 -1.25 -9.98 -4.81
C LEU A 76 -2.42 -10.54 -5.64
N SER A 77 -3.54 -9.83 -5.61
CA SER A 77 -4.76 -10.18 -6.32
C SER A 77 -5.49 -8.88 -6.67
N PRO A 78 -6.12 -8.79 -7.84
CA PRO A 78 -6.19 -9.81 -8.90
C PRO A 78 -4.87 -9.99 -9.68
N PRO A 79 -4.69 -11.11 -10.41
CA PRO A 79 -3.49 -11.36 -11.22
C PRO A 79 -3.42 -10.45 -12.46
N ASP A 80 -4.54 -9.84 -12.84
CA ASP A 80 -4.63 -8.84 -13.89
C ASP A 80 -5.21 -7.55 -13.30
N LEU A 81 -4.42 -6.46 -13.32
CA LEU A 81 -4.82 -5.19 -12.74
C LEU A 81 -6.05 -4.58 -13.43
N GLU A 82 -6.26 -4.87 -14.71
CA GLU A 82 -7.41 -4.34 -15.49
C GLU A 82 -8.75 -4.91 -15.02
N SER A 83 -8.72 -6.00 -14.25
CA SER A 83 -9.92 -6.56 -13.63
C SER A 83 -10.41 -5.77 -12.41
N MET A 84 -9.63 -4.79 -11.93
CA MET A 84 -10.11 -3.79 -10.97
C MET A 84 -10.84 -2.66 -11.71
N SER A 85 -11.80 -2.03 -11.05
CA SER A 85 -12.43 -0.83 -11.59
C SER A 85 -11.60 0.41 -11.30
N ASP A 86 -11.58 1.34 -12.25
CA ASP A 86 -10.88 2.63 -12.15
C ASP A 86 -11.90 3.76 -12.15
N TYR A 87 -11.70 4.73 -11.25
CA TYR A 87 -12.34 6.03 -11.32
C TYR A 87 -11.26 7.10 -11.40
N ARG A 88 -11.41 8.05 -12.34
CA ARG A 88 -10.48 9.17 -12.53
C ARG A 88 -11.19 10.49 -12.32
N CYS A 89 -10.55 11.42 -11.60
CA CYS A 89 -11.09 12.77 -11.38
C CYS A 89 -9.99 13.83 -11.53
N GLY A 90 -10.38 15.10 -11.55
CA GLY A 90 -9.43 16.21 -11.70
C GLY A 90 -8.72 16.14 -13.04
N SER A 91 -7.39 16.11 -13.04
CA SER A 91 -6.58 15.95 -14.25
C SER A 91 -6.72 14.57 -14.93
N GLY A 92 -7.38 13.61 -14.28
CA GLY A 92 -7.48 12.24 -14.77
C GLY A 92 -6.17 11.45 -14.71
N HIS A 93 -5.15 11.98 -14.04
CA HIS A 93 -3.82 11.36 -13.95
C HIS A 93 -3.78 10.19 -12.96
N VAL A 94 -4.48 10.32 -11.82
CA VAL A 94 -4.52 9.30 -10.77
C VAL A 94 -5.71 8.39 -10.96
N GLN A 95 -5.46 7.08 -10.92
CA GLN A 95 -6.46 6.03 -10.94
C GLN A 95 -6.88 5.73 -9.50
N TRP A 96 -8.16 5.88 -9.18
CA TRP A 96 -8.72 5.46 -7.91
C TRP A 96 -9.25 4.04 -8.05
N LEU A 97 -8.37 3.06 -7.82
CA LEU A 97 -8.66 1.65 -8.06
C LEU A 97 -9.57 1.08 -6.97
N PHE A 98 -10.61 0.36 -7.39
CA PHE A 98 -11.59 -0.22 -6.49
C PHE A 98 -12.08 -1.58 -6.94
N CYS A 99 -12.59 -2.33 -5.96
CA CYS A 99 -13.15 -3.65 -6.21
C CYS A 99 -14.49 -3.53 -6.95
N PRO A 100 -14.64 -4.11 -8.15
CA PRO A 100 -15.92 -4.10 -8.87
C PRO A 100 -17.03 -4.86 -8.13
N LYS A 101 -16.67 -5.77 -7.21
CA LYS A 101 -17.61 -6.64 -6.51
C LYS A 101 -18.20 -6.02 -5.24
N CYS A 102 -17.40 -5.27 -4.48
CA CYS A 102 -17.82 -4.70 -3.19
C CYS A 102 -17.66 -3.17 -3.07
N GLY A 103 -17.13 -2.50 -4.11
CA GLY A 103 -17.00 -1.04 -4.14
C GLY A 103 -15.89 -0.45 -3.24
N VAL A 104 -15.19 -1.28 -2.47
CA VAL A 104 -14.09 -0.85 -1.60
C VAL A 104 -12.90 -0.35 -2.43
N ARG A 105 -12.40 0.83 -2.06
CA ARG A 105 -11.23 1.51 -2.64
C ARG A 105 -10.00 1.23 -1.79
N CYS A 106 -9.13 0.33 -2.24
CA CYS A 106 -7.94 -0.07 -1.50
C CYS A 106 -6.76 0.88 -1.71
N PHE A 107 -6.58 1.39 -2.93
CA PHE A 107 -5.45 2.27 -3.24
C PHE A 107 -5.73 3.15 -4.47
N ALA A 108 -4.98 4.23 -4.57
CA ALA A 108 -4.94 5.13 -5.71
C ALA A 108 -3.52 5.16 -6.27
N ALA A 109 -3.39 5.13 -7.60
CA ALA A 109 -2.11 4.93 -8.24
C ALA A 109 -1.98 5.69 -9.56
N ALA A 110 -0.75 6.09 -9.88
CA ALA A 110 -0.32 6.53 -11.20
C ALA A 110 1.13 6.09 -11.40
N GLY A 111 1.48 5.74 -12.63
CA GLY A 111 2.83 5.28 -12.97
C GLY A 111 2.84 3.88 -13.59
N PRO A 112 4.02 3.45 -14.04
CA PRO A 112 4.20 2.16 -14.70
C PRO A 112 4.15 1.02 -13.68
N TRP A 113 3.25 0.08 -13.94
CA TRP A 113 3.17 -1.18 -13.21
C TRP A 113 4.03 -2.23 -13.90
N ILE A 114 4.66 -3.10 -13.11
CA ILE A 114 5.30 -4.32 -13.58
C ILE A 114 4.75 -5.51 -12.83
N LYS A 115 4.72 -6.65 -13.53
CA LYS A 115 4.57 -7.95 -12.89
C LYS A 115 5.95 -8.40 -12.42
N ASP A 116 6.03 -8.84 -11.18
CA ASP A 116 7.27 -9.26 -10.55
C ASP A 116 7.01 -10.45 -9.62
N GLU A 117 8.06 -10.95 -8.99
CA GLU A 117 8.01 -11.91 -7.92
C GLU A 117 8.73 -11.37 -6.68
N ILE A 118 8.15 -11.56 -5.50
CA ILE A 118 8.77 -11.20 -4.21
C ILE A 118 9.02 -12.44 -3.37
N SER A 119 10.05 -12.40 -2.51
CA SER A 119 10.38 -13.53 -1.63
C SER A 119 9.38 -13.69 -0.51
N ARG A 120 9.25 -14.93 -0.02
CA ARG A 120 8.49 -15.27 1.17
C ARG A 120 8.92 -14.45 2.38
N ASP A 121 10.22 -14.36 2.64
CA ASP A 121 10.79 -13.64 3.78
C ASP A 121 10.39 -12.15 3.85
N LEU A 122 10.01 -11.54 2.72
CA LEU A 122 9.56 -10.14 2.71
C LEU A 122 8.17 -9.96 3.33
N VAL A 123 7.33 -10.99 3.25
CA VAL A 123 5.88 -10.88 3.51
C VAL A 123 5.33 -12.01 4.40
N ASP A 124 6.18 -12.91 4.89
CA ASP A 124 5.84 -14.06 5.74
C ASP A 124 5.09 -13.67 7.03
N LYS A 125 5.35 -12.47 7.55
CA LYS A 125 4.67 -11.88 8.71
C LYS A 125 3.28 -11.29 8.41
N ALA A 126 2.88 -11.23 7.14
CA ALA A 126 1.59 -10.70 6.71
C ALA A 126 0.74 -11.72 5.93
N ILE A 127 1.38 -12.70 5.30
CA ILE A 127 0.73 -13.65 4.42
C ILE A 127 0.86 -15.06 5.00
N SER A 128 -0.28 -15.76 5.03
CA SER A 128 -0.34 -17.15 5.49
C SER A 128 0.59 -18.06 4.66
N PRO A 129 1.36 -18.97 5.28
CA PRO A 129 2.26 -19.89 4.58
C PRO A 129 1.57 -20.68 3.45
N GLU A 130 0.28 -20.98 3.59
CA GLU A 130 -0.52 -21.71 2.62
C GLU A 130 -0.62 -20.99 1.27
N ARG A 131 -0.59 -19.65 1.25
CA ARG A 131 -0.63 -18.87 0.00
C ARG A 131 0.56 -19.13 -0.91
N PHE A 132 1.68 -19.54 -0.32
CA PHE A 132 2.88 -19.86 -1.07
C PHE A 132 2.76 -21.22 -1.77
N GLU A 133 1.90 -22.12 -1.29
CA GLU A 133 1.73 -23.48 -1.85
C GLU A 133 3.09 -24.22 -1.98
N GLY A 134 4.00 -24.01 -1.02
CA GLY A 134 5.36 -24.58 -1.04
C GLY A 134 6.38 -23.83 -1.92
N ARG A 135 6.02 -22.68 -2.50
CA ARG A 135 6.95 -21.81 -3.25
C ARG A 135 7.68 -20.84 -2.34
N GLU A 136 8.88 -20.44 -2.75
CA GLU A 136 9.67 -19.40 -2.05
C GLU A 136 9.34 -17.96 -2.51
N ARG A 137 8.54 -17.82 -3.57
CA ARG A 137 8.20 -16.53 -4.17
C ARG A 137 6.73 -16.43 -4.53
N LEU A 138 6.20 -15.20 -4.48
CA LEU A 138 4.85 -14.85 -4.90
C LEU A 138 4.89 -13.91 -6.09
N SER A 139 4.08 -14.19 -7.11
CA SER A 139 3.84 -13.23 -8.19
C SER A 139 2.98 -12.08 -7.69
N VAL A 140 3.41 -10.85 -7.99
CA VAL A 140 2.77 -9.62 -7.56
C VAL A 140 2.80 -8.59 -8.68
N TRP A 141 1.95 -7.58 -8.53
CA TRP A 141 2.11 -6.32 -9.22
C TRP A 141 2.71 -5.27 -8.29
N ARG A 142 3.64 -4.48 -8.82
CA ARG A 142 4.22 -3.32 -8.12
C ARG A 142 4.52 -2.20 -9.11
N MET A 143 4.79 -1.01 -8.58
CA MET A 143 5.36 0.06 -9.38
C MET A 143 6.76 -0.33 -9.82
N ASP A 144 7.12 -0.04 -11.07
CA ASP A 144 8.45 -0.35 -11.60
C ASP A 144 9.54 0.41 -10.81
N PRO A 145 10.36 -0.28 -9.99
CA PRO A 145 11.37 0.37 -9.18
C PRO A 145 12.48 1.02 -10.03
N ALA A 146 12.65 0.63 -11.31
CA ALA A 146 13.65 1.21 -12.18
C ALA A 146 13.30 2.65 -12.61
N VAL A 147 12.02 3.01 -12.60
CA VAL A 147 11.54 4.30 -13.12
C VAL A 147 10.62 5.05 -12.15
N TYR A 148 10.12 4.40 -11.09
CA TYR A 148 9.22 5.02 -10.12
C TYR A 148 9.94 6.08 -9.28
N LEU A 149 9.44 7.30 -9.38
CA LEU A 149 9.83 8.45 -8.57
C LEU A 149 8.54 9.12 -8.10
N GLU A 150 8.30 9.02 -6.81
CA GLU A 150 7.18 9.63 -6.11
C GLU A 150 6.99 11.10 -6.54
N MET A 151 5.76 11.46 -6.93
CA MET A 151 5.36 12.80 -7.41
C MET A 151 6.04 13.29 -8.70
N LYS A 152 6.87 12.46 -9.36
CA LYS A 152 7.50 12.80 -10.66
C LYS A 152 7.03 11.89 -11.78
N THR A 153 7.21 10.58 -11.62
CA THR A 153 6.84 9.56 -12.61
C THR A 153 5.76 8.61 -12.10
N GLY A 154 5.49 8.64 -10.79
CA GLY A 154 4.44 7.84 -10.19
C GLY A 154 3.88 8.42 -8.90
N TYR A 155 2.81 7.82 -8.45
CA TYR A 155 2.07 8.15 -7.24
C TYR A 155 1.43 6.85 -6.73
N VAL A 156 1.60 6.51 -5.46
CA VAL A 156 0.82 5.45 -4.81
C VAL A 156 0.30 5.99 -3.50
N SER A 157 -0.99 5.84 -3.23
CA SER A 157 -1.56 6.09 -1.92
C SER A 157 -2.47 4.95 -1.55
N ILE A 158 -2.24 4.32 -0.42
CA ILE A 158 -3.06 3.22 0.09
C ILE A 158 -4.16 3.84 0.95
N ASN A 159 -5.37 3.28 0.92
CA ASN A 159 -6.41 3.60 1.88
C ASN A 159 -6.11 2.84 3.18
N ALA A 160 -5.68 3.53 4.22
CA ALA A 160 -5.28 2.89 5.47
C ALA A 160 -6.43 2.08 6.13
N LEU A 161 -7.69 2.40 5.80
CA LEU A 161 -8.87 1.68 6.28
C LEU A 161 -9.07 0.30 5.63
N THR A 162 -8.25 -0.08 4.65
CA THR A 162 -8.29 -1.40 4.01
C THR A 162 -7.14 -2.31 4.42
N ILE A 163 -6.34 -1.90 5.42
CA ILE A 163 -5.47 -2.83 6.14
C ILE A 163 -6.35 -3.68 7.04
N ASP A 164 -6.16 -5.00 7.01
CA ASP A 164 -7.00 -5.92 7.76
C ASP A 164 -6.68 -5.83 9.28
N GLN A 165 -7.67 -6.10 10.14
CA GLN A 165 -7.49 -5.98 11.60
C GLN A 165 -6.53 -7.04 12.16
N ASP A 166 -6.68 -8.30 11.73
CA ASP A 166 -5.88 -9.42 12.22
C ASP A 166 -4.66 -9.64 11.33
N GLN A 167 -3.52 -9.13 11.80
CA GLN A 167 -2.22 -9.34 11.18
C GLN A 167 -1.56 -10.57 11.80
N LEU A 168 -0.89 -11.41 11.00
CA LEU A 168 -0.25 -12.64 11.52
C LEU A 168 0.80 -12.39 12.61
N HIS A 169 1.39 -11.19 12.65
CA HIS A 169 2.38 -10.81 13.64
C HIS A 169 1.81 -10.14 14.88
N ASP A 170 0.51 -9.84 14.92
CA ASP A 170 -0.17 -9.29 16.09
C ASP A 170 -1.11 -10.34 16.70
N GLN A 171 -1.36 -10.23 18.00
CA GLN A 171 -2.43 -11.01 18.64
C GLN A 171 -3.77 -10.49 18.13
N SER A 172 -4.68 -11.39 17.75
CA SER A 172 -6.05 -11.02 17.39
C SER A 172 -6.64 -10.16 18.51
N LEU A 173 -7.32 -9.08 18.12
CA LEU A 173 -7.87 -8.10 19.07
C LEU A 173 -9.24 -8.51 19.62
N ASP A 174 -9.77 -9.66 19.17
CA ASP A 174 -11.07 -10.22 19.54
C ASP A 174 -10.96 -11.24 20.69
#